data_AF-A0A034V610-F1
#
_entry.id   AF-A0A034V610-F1
#
_cell.length_a   1.000
_cell.length_b   1.000
_cell.length_c   1.000
_cell.angle_alpha   90.00
_cell.angle_beta   90.00
_cell.angle_gamma   90.00
#
_symmetry.space_group_name_H-M   'P 1'
#
loop_
_entity.id
_entity.type
_entity.pdbx_description
1 polymer ?
#
loop_
_entity_poly.entity_id
_entity_poly.type
_entity_poly.pdbx_seq_one_letter_code
_entity_poly.pdbx_strand_id
1 'polypeptide(L)'
;DIPEEMSQITPEDTIYLAEYLNSFEDSVVENEDGTVTKRKFNLEKVGQYLENRNLQQIVKSDPHHLWHRLLDENECLRNCSLLFPHQKETSLIQERDKLMSAVDTVFKRPNESISGSFMLNASIICATLPASSDDADQALVHSSFFVNEEANTDLLVTTINSHETLLLEFNKQFTLLRCVRLNLQPGPFTSEALREDVFSTLRFVDLDFYNESILSILLHSSAQNVDKQSFFLQLTLDATKGKQSQHLMPNNINLLDVAVACHVPDLLEGNSLKPLEGVCTHLAVSGSRKVVTVLSDQCRKMTIFEMEIEDDEDDTEMSQNSLLEISKESATSSNE
;
A
#
# COMPACT_ATOMS: atom_id res chain seq x y z
N ASP A 1 -40.89 -59.58 -22.73
CA ASP A 1 -41.08 -59.41 -21.28
C ASP A 1 -40.71 -58.00 -20.88
N ILE A 2 -41.73 -57.20 -20.54
CA ILE A 2 -41.56 -55.87 -19.98
C ILE A 2 -41.29 -56.11 -18.48
N PRO A 3 -40.16 -55.66 -17.91
CA PRO A 3 -39.93 -55.82 -16.48
C PRO A 3 -40.95 -54.98 -15.71
N GLU A 4 -41.78 -55.64 -14.91
CA GLU A 4 -42.59 -55.02 -13.86
C GLU A 4 -41.65 -54.51 -12.75
N GLU A 5 -41.01 -53.36 -12.99
CA GLU A 5 -40.39 -52.58 -11.92
C GLU A 5 -41.27 -51.38 -11.61
N MET A 6 -42.34 -51.64 -10.86
CA MET A 6 -42.85 -50.66 -9.90
C MET A 6 -42.63 -51.24 -8.52
N SER A 7 -41.52 -50.86 -7.88
CA SER A 7 -41.39 -51.00 -6.43
C SER A 7 -42.64 -50.40 -5.79
N GLN A 8 -43.36 -51.22 -5.04
CA GLN A 8 -44.58 -50.79 -4.37
C GLN A 8 -44.24 -49.63 -3.43
N ILE A 9 -44.77 -48.45 -3.73
CA ILE A 9 -44.67 -47.22 -2.93
C ILE A 9 -45.05 -47.57 -1.49
N THR A 10 -44.19 -47.22 -0.52
CA THR A 10 -44.48 -47.50 0.89
C THR A 10 -45.63 -46.61 1.39
N PRO A 11 -46.35 -47.01 2.46
CA PRO A 11 -47.39 -46.15 3.03
C PRO A 11 -46.85 -44.78 3.49
N GLU A 12 -45.59 -44.70 3.91
CA GLU A 12 -44.91 -43.44 4.23
C GLU A 12 -44.67 -42.59 2.98
N ASP A 13 -44.22 -43.19 1.88
CA ASP A 13 -44.08 -42.49 0.59
C ASP A 13 -45.42 -41.97 0.08
N THR A 14 -46.51 -42.68 0.36
CA THR A 14 -47.87 -42.25 0.01
C THR A 14 -48.29 -41.02 0.84
N ILE A 15 -47.90 -40.97 2.12
CA ILE A 15 -48.11 -39.81 3.00
C ILE A 15 -47.27 -38.63 2.52
N TYR A 16 -45.98 -38.83 2.21
CA TYR A 16 -45.12 -37.76 1.69
C TYR A 16 -45.64 -37.22 0.35
N LEU A 17 -46.13 -38.09 -0.53
CA LEU A 17 -46.74 -37.68 -1.79
C LEU A 17 -48.02 -36.88 -1.54
N ALA A 18 -48.85 -37.29 -0.57
CA ALA A 18 -50.06 -36.56 -0.18
C ALA A 18 -49.75 -35.20 0.46
N GLU A 19 -48.73 -35.11 1.33
CA GLU A 19 -48.27 -33.85 1.93
C GLU A 19 -47.66 -32.92 0.88
N TYR A 20 -46.88 -33.47 -0.04
CA TYR A 20 -46.34 -32.73 -1.19
C TYR A 20 -47.47 -32.20 -2.07
N LEU A 21 -48.49 -33.03 -2.35
CA LEU A 21 -49.66 -32.66 -3.13
C LEU A 21 -50.52 -31.59 -2.44
N ASN A 22 -50.78 -31.73 -1.14
CA ASN A 22 -51.50 -30.74 -0.33
C ASN A 22 -50.75 -29.40 -0.28
N SER A 23 -49.41 -29.44 -0.35
CA SER A 23 -48.63 -28.21 -0.40
C SER A 23 -48.78 -27.41 -1.70
N PHE A 24 -49.45 -27.98 -2.72
CA PHE A 24 -49.86 -27.24 -3.92
C PHE A 24 -51.13 -26.40 -3.71
N GLU A 25 -52.02 -26.77 -2.78
CA GLU A 25 -53.29 -26.03 -2.55
C GLU A 25 -53.08 -24.68 -1.87
N ASP A 26 -51.97 -24.50 -1.13
CA ASP A 26 -51.60 -23.24 -0.48
C ASP A 26 -51.15 -22.12 -1.48
N SER A 27 -51.17 -22.39 -2.79
CA SER A 27 -50.79 -21.43 -3.86
C SER A 27 -51.96 -20.65 -4.46
N VAL A 28 -53.14 -20.76 -3.85
CA VAL A 28 -54.36 -20.11 -4.32
C VAL A 28 -54.59 -18.82 -3.53
N VAL A 29 -54.51 -17.67 -4.20
CA VAL A 29 -54.84 -16.36 -3.60
C VAL A 29 -56.22 -15.95 -4.09
N GLU A 30 -57.16 -15.81 -3.16
CA GLU A 30 -58.43 -15.14 -3.41
C GLU A 30 -58.19 -13.63 -3.46
N ASN A 31 -58.47 -13.01 -4.61
CA ASN A 31 -58.46 -11.55 -4.73
C ASN A 31 -59.71 -10.98 -4.07
N GLU A 32 -59.66 -9.72 -3.65
CA GLU A 32 -60.78 -8.99 -3.02
C GLU A 32 -62.06 -8.97 -3.89
N ASP A 33 -61.91 -9.18 -5.21
CA ASP A 33 -63.00 -9.26 -6.19
C ASP A 33 -63.66 -10.66 -6.27
N GLY A 34 -63.31 -11.59 -5.37
CA GLY A 34 -63.81 -12.97 -5.37
C GLY A 34 -63.26 -13.83 -6.51
N THR A 35 -62.26 -13.33 -7.26
CA THR A 35 -61.58 -14.08 -8.31
C THR A 35 -60.38 -14.85 -7.73
N VAL A 36 -60.31 -16.13 -8.08
CA VAL A 36 -59.26 -17.03 -7.63
C VAL A 36 -58.13 -17.02 -8.66
N THR A 37 -57.04 -16.29 -8.40
CA THR A 37 -55.82 -16.40 -9.22
C THR A 37 -54.91 -17.47 -8.66
N LYS A 38 -54.73 -18.56 -9.42
CA LYS A 38 -53.69 -19.54 -9.15
C LYS A 38 -52.33 -18.85 -9.34
N ARG A 39 -51.53 -18.70 -8.28
CA ARG A 39 -50.14 -18.26 -8.43
C ARG A 39 -49.42 -19.25 -9.35
N LYS A 40 -48.57 -18.72 -10.24
CA LYS A 40 -47.72 -19.53 -11.12
C LYS A 40 -46.89 -20.46 -10.21
N PHE A 41 -47.03 -21.76 -10.44
CA PHE A 41 -46.47 -22.86 -9.65
C PHE A 41 -45.00 -22.60 -9.29
N ASN A 42 -44.68 -22.45 -7.99
CA ASN A 42 -43.29 -22.39 -7.50
C ASN A 42 -43.01 -23.68 -6.72
N LEU A 43 -42.41 -24.66 -7.40
CA LEU A 43 -42.00 -25.95 -6.82
C LEU A 43 -40.84 -25.80 -5.82
N GLU A 44 -40.18 -24.64 -5.82
CA GLU A 44 -38.95 -24.38 -5.08
C GLU A 44 -39.21 -23.58 -3.81
N LYS A 45 -39.69 -24.26 -2.75
CA LYS A 45 -39.80 -23.67 -1.39
C LYS A 45 -38.45 -23.19 -0.83
N VAL A 46 -37.35 -23.73 -1.36
CA VAL A 46 -35.97 -23.40 -0.98
C VAL A 46 -35.47 -22.15 -1.70
N GLY A 47 -35.86 -21.95 -2.96
CA GLY A 47 -35.38 -20.84 -3.80
C GLY A 47 -35.67 -19.46 -3.21
N GLN A 48 -36.84 -19.28 -2.58
CA GLN A 48 -37.21 -18.02 -1.93
C GLN A 48 -36.26 -17.58 -0.82
N TYR A 49 -35.52 -18.50 -0.17
CA TYR A 49 -34.52 -18.14 0.83
C TYR A 49 -33.18 -17.71 0.21
N LEU A 50 -32.90 -18.14 -1.01
CA LEU A 50 -31.65 -17.87 -1.73
C LEU A 50 -31.74 -16.64 -2.64
N GLU A 51 -32.95 -16.13 -2.90
CA GLU A 51 -33.15 -14.86 -3.61
C GLU A 51 -33.09 -13.66 -2.67
N ASN A 52 -32.52 -12.54 -3.12
CA ASN A 52 -32.55 -11.28 -2.36
C ASN A 52 -33.91 -10.57 -2.51
N ARG A 53 -34.97 -11.20 -2.03
CA ARG A 53 -36.37 -10.74 -2.08
C ARG A 53 -37.12 -11.24 -0.85
N ASN A 54 -38.22 -10.59 -0.49
CA ASN A 54 -39.07 -11.05 0.59
C ASN A 54 -39.69 -12.41 0.25
N LEU A 55 -39.91 -13.24 1.27
CA LEU A 55 -40.48 -14.58 1.13
C LEU A 55 -41.89 -14.50 0.54
N GLN A 56 -42.14 -15.29 -0.52
CA GLN A 56 -43.43 -15.33 -1.18
C GLN A 56 -44.41 -16.25 -0.44
N GLN A 57 -43.88 -17.28 0.23
CA GLN A 57 -44.62 -18.22 1.05
C GLN A 57 -43.99 -18.26 2.44
N ILE A 58 -44.65 -17.59 3.39
CA ILE A 58 -44.27 -17.59 4.80
C ILE A 58 -44.63 -18.96 5.38
N VAL A 59 -43.70 -19.60 6.09
CA VAL A 59 -43.99 -20.83 6.83
C VAL A 59 -44.99 -20.49 7.92
N LYS A 60 -46.22 -20.99 7.78
CA LYS A 60 -47.24 -20.87 8.83
C LYS A 60 -46.69 -21.57 10.07
N SER A 61 -46.48 -20.80 11.15
CA SER A 61 -46.03 -21.36 12.43
C SER A 61 -47.05 -22.41 12.88
N ASP A 62 -46.60 -23.63 13.16
CA ASP A 62 -47.48 -24.64 13.75
C ASP A 62 -48.03 -24.08 15.08
N PRO A 63 -49.35 -23.97 15.26
CA PRO A 63 -49.94 -23.50 16.51
C PRO A 63 -49.54 -24.36 17.73
N HIS A 64 -49.01 -25.57 17.53
CA HIS A 64 -48.45 -26.43 18.59
C HIS A 64 -46.97 -26.17 18.90
N HIS A 65 -46.30 -25.26 18.18
CA HIS A 65 -44.91 -24.92 18.44
C HIS A 65 -44.78 -24.10 19.74
N LEU A 66 -44.55 -24.81 20.84
CA LEU A 66 -44.56 -24.29 22.22
C LEU A 66 -43.67 -23.05 22.42
N TRP A 67 -42.55 -22.95 21.70
CA TRP A 67 -41.65 -21.79 21.79
C TRP A 67 -42.28 -20.49 21.26
N HIS A 68 -43.05 -20.55 20.17
CA HIS A 68 -43.69 -19.35 19.64
C HIS A 68 -44.82 -18.89 20.55
N ARG A 69 -45.61 -19.83 21.08
CA ARG A 69 -46.64 -19.54 22.07
C ARG A 69 -46.06 -18.90 23.33
N LEU A 70 -44.94 -19.43 23.84
CA LEU A 70 -44.24 -18.85 24.98
C LEU A 70 -43.77 -17.42 24.71
N LEU A 71 -43.22 -17.14 23.53
CA LEU A 71 -42.78 -15.79 23.15
C LEU A 71 -43.95 -14.82 22.96
N ASP A 72 -45.07 -15.29 22.39
CA ASP A 72 -46.27 -14.48 22.17
C ASP A 72 -46.99 -14.14 23.49
N GLU A 73 -46.98 -15.06 24.46
CA GLU A 73 -47.58 -14.86 25.79
C GLU A 73 -46.71 -14.03 26.75
N ASN A 74 -45.39 -13.94 26.51
CA ASN A 74 -44.44 -13.29 27.41
C ASN A 74 -43.74 -12.10 26.73
N GLU A 75 -44.26 -10.89 26.94
CA GLU A 75 -43.68 -9.66 26.39
C GLU A 75 -42.21 -9.44 26.83
N CYS A 76 -41.87 -9.83 28.06
CA CYS A 76 -40.51 -9.73 28.58
C CYS A 76 -39.50 -10.60 27.81
N LEU A 77 -39.92 -11.76 27.31
CA LEU A 77 -39.08 -12.63 26.49
C LEU A 77 -38.98 -12.10 25.07
N ARG A 78 -40.08 -11.60 24.51
CA ARG A 78 -40.09 -11.00 23.16
C ARG A 78 -39.16 -9.79 23.03
N ASN A 79 -39.08 -8.97 24.07
CA ASN A 79 -38.22 -7.79 24.11
C ASN A 79 -36.83 -8.06 24.73
N CYS A 80 -36.50 -9.32 25.01
CA CYS A 80 -35.23 -9.69 25.61
C CYS A 80 -34.09 -9.51 24.60
N SER A 81 -33.08 -8.71 24.96
CA SER A 81 -31.89 -8.46 24.12
C SER A 81 -31.00 -9.67 23.91
N LEU A 82 -31.23 -10.77 24.64
CA LEU A 82 -30.48 -12.03 24.52
C LEU A 82 -31.09 -13.00 23.50
N LEU A 83 -32.32 -12.71 23.03
CA LEU A 83 -32.98 -13.53 22.02
C LEU A 83 -32.89 -12.84 20.67
N PHE A 84 -32.53 -13.59 19.63
CA PHE A 84 -32.54 -13.09 18.28
C PHE A 84 -33.99 -12.96 17.79
N PRO A 85 -34.42 -11.77 17.31
CA PRO A 85 -35.75 -11.61 16.77
C PRO A 85 -35.90 -12.43 15.50
N HIS A 86 -36.98 -13.20 15.41
CA HIS A 86 -37.23 -14.03 14.23
C HIS A 86 -37.92 -13.21 13.13
N GLN A 87 -37.21 -12.99 12.02
CA GLN A 87 -37.71 -12.25 10.88
C GLN A 87 -38.40 -13.20 9.87
N LYS A 88 -39.73 -13.29 9.95
CA LYS A 88 -40.54 -14.28 9.20
C LYS A 88 -40.67 -14.02 7.69
N GLU A 89 -40.36 -12.81 7.24
CA GLU A 89 -40.66 -12.34 5.88
C GLU A 89 -39.42 -12.17 5.00
N THR A 90 -38.23 -12.31 5.57
CA THR A 90 -36.97 -12.03 4.89
C THR A 90 -36.27 -13.29 4.44
N SER A 91 -35.58 -13.22 3.30
CA SER A 91 -34.75 -14.31 2.82
C SER A 91 -33.43 -14.43 3.60
N LEU A 92 -32.74 -15.55 3.43
CA LEU A 92 -31.45 -15.79 4.07
C LEU A 92 -30.38 -14.80 3.58
N ILE A 93 -30.45 -14.41 2.30
CA ILE A 93 -29.55 -13.41 1.73
C ILE A 93 -29.76 -12.04 2.38
N GLN A 94 -31.02 -11.63 2.59
CA GLN A 94 -31.32 -10.37 3.27
C GLN A 94 -30.83 -10.36 4.72
N GLU A 95 -31.00 -11.46 5.47
CA GLU A 95 -30.50 -11.57 6.84
C GLU A 95 -28.97 -11.61 6.90
N ARG A 96 -28.31 -12.29 5.95
CA ARG A 96 -26.86 -12.22 5.78
C ARG A 96 -26.39 -10.79 5.54
N ASP A 97 -27.03 -10.07 4.62
CA ASP A 97 -26.64 -8.71 4.26
C ASP A 97 -26.85 -7.74 5.44
N LYS A 98 -27.92 -7.91 6.22
CA LYS A 98 -28.13 -7.17 7.48
C LYS A 98 -27.04 -7.46 8.49
N LEU A 99 -26.67 -8.73 8.67
CA LEU A 99 -25.60 -9.13 9.59
C LEU A 99 -24.27 -8.51 9.16
N MET A 100 -23.90 -8.63 7.88
CA MET A 100 -22.66 -8.04 7.36
C MET A 100 -22.65 -6.52 7.50
N SER A 101 -23.77 -5.85 7.19
CA SER A 101 -23.90 -4.40 7.39
C SER A 101 -23.76 -3.99 8.87
N ALA A 102 -24.30 -4.78 9.80
CA ALA A 102 -24.13 -4.55 11.23
C ALA A 102 -22.67 -4.72 11.65
N VAL A 103 -21.97 -5.75 11.14
CA VAL A 103 -20.53 -5.97 11.36
C VAL A 103 -19.72 -4.80 10.81
N ASP A 104 -19.97 -4.37 9.58
CA ASP A 104 -19.30 -3.22 8.96
C ASP A 104 -19.51 -1.94 9.78
N THR A 105 -20.72 -1.75 10.32
CA THR A 105 -21.04 -0.60 11.17
C THR A 105 -20.24 -0.60 12.47
N VAL A 106 -19.96 -1.77 13.04
CA VAL A 106 -19.11 -1.89 14.24
C VAL A 106 -17.68 -1.42 13.95
N PHE A 107 -17.14 -1.71 12.76
CA PHE A 107 -15.79 -1.27 12.37
C PHE A 107 -15.73 0.18 11.88
N LYS A 108 -16.85 0.75 11.45
CA LYS A 108 -16.92 2.15 11.01
C LYS A 108 -16.59 3.13 12.15
N ARG A 109 -17.14 2.92 13.35
CA ARG A 109 -16.95 3.84 14.49
C ARG A 109 -15.48 3.94 14.96
N PRO A 110 -14.72 2.84 15.13
CA PRO A 110 -13.29 2.93 15.42
C PRO A 110 -12.53 3.69 14.34
N ASN A 111 -12.82 3.45 13.05
CA ASN A 111 -12.16 4.16 11.96
C ASN A 111 -12.43 5.67 12.04
N GLU A 112 -13.70 6.08 12.17
CA GLU A 112 -14.07 7.49 12.36
C GLU A 112 -13.41 8.11 13.61
N SER A 113 -13.35 7.37 14.72
CA SER A 113 -12.73 7.83 15.97
C SER A 113 -11.21 7.95 15.87
N ILE A 114 -10.54 7.01 15.19
CA ILE A 114 -9.09 7.00 15.00
C ILE A 114 -8.72 8.08 13.99
N SER A 115 -9.38 8.14 12.84
CA SER A 115 -9.15 9.21 11.86
C SER A 115 -9.42 10.60 12.43
N GLY A 116 -10.48 10.75 13.24
CA GLY A 116 -10.79 11.99 13.92
C GLY A 116 -9.80 12.39 15.02
N SER A 117 -8.97 11.47 15.51
CA SER A 117 -7.93 11.78 16.50
C SER A 117 -6.63 12.30 15.86
N PHE A 118 -6.45 12.10 14.54
CA PHE A 118 -5.34 12.72 13.82
C PHE A 118 -5.64 14.20 13.56
N MET A 119 -4.79 15.07 14.10
CA MET A 119 -4.79 16.50 13.80
C MET A 119 -3.47 16.89 13.14
N LEU A 120 -3.54 17.83 12.20
CA LEU A 120 -2.33 18.42 11.62
C LEU A 120 -1.55 19.16 12.72
N ASN A 121 -0.41 18.60 13.11
CA ASN A 121 0.46 19.20 14.14
C ASN A 121 1.33 20.31 13.55
N ALA A 122 2.01 20.04 12.43
CA ALA A 122 2.89 20.99 11.76
C ALA A 122 2.86 20.82 10.23
N SER A 123 3.15 21.89 9.51
CA SER A 123 3.33 21.88 8.05
C SER A 123 4.68 22.50 7.72
N ILE A 124 5.49 21.77 6.93
CA ILE A 124 6.85 22.17 6.58
C ILE A 124 6.93 22.24 5.06
N ILE A 125 7.37 23.38 4.55
CA ILE A 125 7.55 23.59 3.10
C ILE A 125 9.03 23.33 2.79
N CYS A 126 9.30 22.23 2.07
CA CYS A 126 10.66 21.86 1.66
C CYS A 126 11.10 22.60 0.38
N ALA A 127 10.23 22.68 -0.61
CA ALA A 127 10.50 23.34 -1.89
C ALA A 127 9.22 23.78 -2.57
N THR A 128 9.30 24.78 -3.45
CA THR A 128 8.22 25.17 -4.37
C THR A 128 8.71 24.94 -5.79
N LEU A 129 8.08 23.99 -6.50
CA LEU A 129 8.42 23.72 -7.89
C LEU A 129 7.75 24.75 -8.82
N PRO A 130 8.46 25.28 -9.83
CA PRO A 130 7.86 26.17 -10.81
C PRO A 130 6.82 25.41 -11.66
N ALA A 131 5.66 26.03 -11.89
CA ALA A 131 4.54 25.41 -12.60
C ALA A 131 4.76 25.24 -14.12
N SER A 132 5.82 25.83 -14.69
CA SER A 132 6.08 25.84 -16.13
C SER A 132 7.58 25.81 -16.41
N SER A 133 8.11 24.61 -16.64
CA SER A 133 9.32 24.43 -17.43
C SER A 133 9.00 23.38 -18.50
N ASP A 134 8.94 23.82 -19.75
CA ASP A 134 8.84 22.96 -20.95
C ASP A 134 10.13 22.12 -21.17
N ASP A 135 11.08 22.18 -20.24
CA ASP A 135 12.28 21.35 -20.25
C ASP A 135 11.96 19.94 -19.78
N ALA A 136 12.43 18.96 -20.54
CA ALA A 136 12.44 17.54 -20.19
C ALA A 136 13.27 17.24 -18.92
N ASP A 137 13.96 18.24 -18.35
CA ASP A 137 14.61 18.25 -17.03
C ASP A 137 13.60 18.56 -15.89
N GLN A 138 12.41 17.95 -15.92
CA GLN A 138 11.55 17.97 -14.73
C GLN A 138 12.33 17.32 -13.59
N ALA A 139 12.73 18.12 -12.60
CA ALA A 139 13.40 17.63 -11.41
C ALA A 139 12.49 16.59 -10.74
N LEU A 140 12.80 15.30 -10.92
CA LEU A 140 12.09 14.27 -10.21
C LEU A 140 12.33 14.52 -8.71
N VAL A 141 11.22 14.67 -7.98
CA VAL A 141 11.25 14.80 -6.53
C VAL A 141 11.45 13.39 -5.98
N HIS A 142 12.68 13.08 -5.59
CA HIS A 142 13.03 11.85 -4.91
C HIS A 142 13.10 12.13 -3.42
N SER A 143 12.45 11.28 -2.63
CA SER A 143 12.50 11.38 -1.18
C SER A 143 12.65 10.00 -0.58
N SER A 144 13.51 9.90 0.42
CA SER A 144 13.69 8.68 1.22
C SER A 144 13.55 9.01 2.70
N PHE A 145 13.03 8.06 3.45
CA PHE A 145 12.77 8.17 4.87
C PHE A 145 13.38 6.97 5.60
N PHE A 146 14.01 7.24 6.74
CA PHE A 146 14.62 6.22 7.59
C PHE A 146 14.21 6.42 9.05
N VAL A 147 13.69 5.35 9.65
CA VAL A 147 13.29 5.32 11.06
C VAL A 147 14.48 4.85 11.90
N ASN A 148 15.09 5.74 12.67
CA ASN A 148 16.17 5.37 13.58
C ASN A 148 15.64 5.22 15.02
N GLU A 149 15.19 4.00 15.34
CA GLU A 149 14.71 3.66 16.67
C GLU A 149 15.82 3.77 17.74
N GLU A 150 17.07 3.43 17.41
CA GLU A 150 18.18 3.46 18.37
C GLU A 150 18.54 4.89 18.81
N ALA A 151 18.59 5.83 17.86
CA ALA A 151 18.86 7.24 18.14
C ALA A 151 17.61 8.03 18.54
N ASN A 152 16.42 7.41 18.53
CA ASN A 152 15.13 8.06 18.80
C ASN A 152 14.88 9.26 17.86
N THR A 153 15.29 9.12 16.60
CA THR A 153 15.17 10.14 15.56
C THR A 153 14.67 9.53 14.25
N ASP A 154 13.98 10.31 13.45
CA ASP A 154 13.57 9.92 12.10
C ASP A 154 14.25 10.84 11.08
N LEU A 155 14.77 10.25 10.01
CA LEU A 155 15.49 10.95 8.95
C LEU A 155 14.63 11.02 7.69
N LEU A 156 14.64 12.17 7.02
CA LEU A 156 14.00 12.38 5.73
C LEU A 156 14.96 13.15 4.85
N VAL A 157 15.14 12.68 3.61
CA VAL A 157 15.88 13.41 2.60
C VAL A 157 14.99 13.62 1.39
N THR A 158 15.07 14.80 0.77
CA THR A 158 14.25 15.15 -0.39
C THR A 158 15.02 16.02 -1.37
N THR A 159 14.87 15.77 -2.67
CA THR A 159 15.47 16.62 -3.71
C THR A 159 14.67 17.93 -3.86
N ILE A 160 15.37 19.06 -3.89
CA ILE A 160 14.77 20.38 -4.18
C ILE A 160 14.80 20.63 -5.69
N ASN A 161 15.96 20.39 -6.29
CA ASN A 161 16.25 20.57 -7.71
C ASN A 161 17.34 19.56 -8.13
N SER A 162 17.83 19.67 -9.37
CA SER A 162 18.87 18.76 -9.89
C SER A 162 20.21 18.84 -9.16
N HIS A 163 20.47 19.85 -8.34
CA HIS A 163 21.76 20.07 -7.67
C HIS A 163 21.66 20.20 -6.15
N GLU A 164 20.46 20.28 -5.59
CA GLU A 164 20.25 20.50 -4.16
C GLU A 164 19.25 19.50 -3.56
N THR A 165 19.57 19.03 -2.36
CA THR A 165 18.65 18.23 -1.52
C THR A 165 18.57 18.81 -0.11
N LEU A 166 17.49 18.49 0.60
CA LEU A 166 17.32 18.76 2.02
C LEU A 166 17.44 17.46 2.79
N LEU A 167 18.31 17.46 3.79
CA LEU A 167 18.37 16.41 4.80
C LEU A 167 17.73 16.94 6.09
N LEU A 168 16.74 16.21 6.59
CA LEU A 168 15.90 16.54 7.74
C LEU A 168 16.01 15.43 8.77
N GLU A 169 16.13 15.82 10.03
CA GLU A 169 16.17 14.91 11.18
C GLU A 169 15.15 15.40 12.21
N PHE A 170 14.20 14.53 12.55
CA PHE A 170 13.15 14.77 13.51
C PHE A 170 13.41 13.94 14.77
N ASN A 171 13.05 14.45 15.93
CA ASN A 171 12.89 13.58 17.09
C ASN A 171 11.53 12.87 17.06
N LYS A 172 11.39 11.71 17.73
CA LYS A 172 10.12 10.95 17.76
C LYS A 172 8.90 11.74 18.25
N GLN A 173 9.11 12.77 19.08
CA GLN A 173 8.02 13.63 19.57
C GLN A 173 7.63 14.73 18.57
N PHE A 174 8.33 14.87 17.44
CA PHE A 174 8.14 15.93 16.46
C PHE A 174 8.16 17.34 17.08
N THR A 175 8.99 17.55 18.10
CA THR A 175 9.18 18.85 18.77
C THR A 175 10.46 19.55 18.32
N LEU A 176 11.37 18.82 17.67
CA LEU A 176 12.63 19.35 17.17
C LEU A 176 12.89 18.86 15.75
N LEU A 177 13.25 19.81 14.88
CA LEU A 177 13.73 19.57 13.53
C LEU A 177 15.17 20.07 13.42
N ARG A 178 16.06 19.22 12.91
CA ARG A 178 17.36 19.64 12.38
C ARG A 178 17.33 19.54 10.86
N CYS A 179 17.86 20.54 10.18
CA CYS A 179 17.93 20.51 8.72
C CYS A 179 19.23 21.12 8.16
N VAL A 180 19.66 20.55 7.05
CA VAL A 180 20.80 21.02 6.25
C VAL A 180 20.45 20.87 4.77
N ARG A 181 20.88 21.83 3.95
CA ARG A 181 20.77 21.75 2.49
C ARG A 181 22.08 21.26 1.92
N LEU A 182 22.05 20.17 1.16
CA LEU A 182 23.22 19.61 0.49
C LEU A 182 23.23 20.09 -0.97
N ASN A 183 24.35 20.66 -1.40
CA ASN A 183 24.51 21.19 -2.76
C ASN A 183 25.67 20.47 -3.46
N LEU A 184 25.45 19.95 -4.67
CA LEU A 184 26.49 19.24 -5.44
C LEU A 184 27.59 20.14 -5.98
N GLN A 185 27.32 21.45 -6.10
CA GLN A 185 28.30 22.38 -6.65
C GLN A 185 29.52 22.51 -5.73
N PRO A 186 30.74 22.66 -6.30
CA PRO A 186 31.95 22.87 -5.50
C PRO A 186 31.83 24.09 -4.58
N GLY A 187 32.25 23.90 -3.33
CA GLY A 187 32.31 24.91 -2.30
C GLY A 187 33.67 25.61 -2.20
N PRO A 188 33.80 26.56 -1.26
CA PRO A 188 35.06 27.26 -1.01
C PRO A 188 36.16 26.36 -0.44
N PHE A 189 35.80 25.21 0.15
CA PHE A 189 36.74 24.27 0.76
C PHE A 189 36.98 23.01 -0.08
N THR A 190 36.40 22.93 -1.28
CA THR A 190 36.56 21.77 -2.16
C THR A 190 38.02 21.67 -2.58
N SER A 191 38.60 20.48 -2.50
CA SER A 191 39.98 20.26 -2.92
C SER A 191 40.14 20.48 -4.43
N GLU A 192 41.29 21.01 -4.87
CA GLU A 192 41.53 21.29 -6.30
C GLU A 192 41.36 20.06 -7.19
N ALA A 193 41.71 18.87 -6.68
CA ALA A 193 41.52 17.59 -7.37
C ALA A 193 40.04 17.25 -7.64
N LEU A 194 39.10 17.76 -6.84
CA LEU A 194 37.65 17.59 -7.02
C LEU A 194 37.00 18.81 -7.71
N ARG A 195 37.72 19.94 -7.82
CA ARG A 195 37.24 21.18 -8.43
C ARG A 195 37.28 21.13 -9.96
N GLU A 196 38.24 20.42 -10.55
CA GLU A 196 38.33 20.27 -12.00
C GLU A 196 37.28 19.25 -12.50
N ASP A 197 36.20 19.81 -13.04
CA ASP A 197 35.21 19.25 -13.99
C ASP A 197 34.10 18.33 -13.49
N VAL A 198 34.33 17.38 -12.57
CA VAL A 198 33.32 16.33 -12.31
C VAL A 198 32.05 16.90 -11.66
N PHE A 199 32.14 17.44 -10.44
CA PHE A 199 30.96 17.86 -9.66
C PHE A 199 30.14 18.98 -10.28
N SER A 200 30.79 19.89 -11.02
CA SER A 200 30.10 20.99 -11.70
C SER A 200 29.04 20.50 -12.70
N THR A 201 29.25 19.30 -13.26
CA THR A 201 28.37 18.68 -14.25
C THR A 201 27.41 17.65 -13.65
N LEU A 202 27.55 17.31 -12.37
CA LEU A 202 26.72 16.28 -11.73
C LEU A 202 25.35 16.81 -11.33
N ARG A 203 24.36 15.93 -11.46
CA ARG A 203 22.98 16.14 -11.05
C ARG A 203 22.48 14.96 -10.23
N PHE A 204 21.63 15.22 -9.24
CA PHE A 204 20.91 14.20 -8.50
C PHE A 204 19.94 13.45 -9.42
N VAL A 205 19.94 12.14 -9.29
CA VAL A 205 19.00 11.24 -9.98
C VAL A 205 18.12 10.55 -8.95
N ASP A 206 18.73 9.85 -8.00
CA ASP A 206 18.02 9.09 -6.97
C ASP A 206 18.84 9.07 -5.68
N LEU A 207 18.19 8.77 -4.56
CA LEU A 207 18.82 8.75 -3.25
C LEU A 207 18.07 7.84 -2.28
N ASP A 208 18.80 7.18 -1.40
CA ASP A 208 18.20 6.32 -0.38
C ASP A 208 19.15 6.11 0.81
N PHE A 209 18.59 5.94 2.01
CA PHE A 209 19.39 5.69 3.21
C PHE A 209 19.89 4.24 3.20
N TYR A 210 21.21 4.06 3.13
CA TYR A 210 21.81 2.72 3.27
C TYR A 210 21.62 2.20 4.70
N ASN A 211 21.87 3.07 5.68
CA ASN A 211 21.64 2.84 7.09
C ASN A 211 21.48 4.22 7.80
N GLU A 212 21.48 4.21 9.13
CA GLU A 212 21.33 5.41 9.97
C GLU A 212 22.47 6.43 9.86
N SER A 213 23.61 6.05 9.30
CA SER A 213 24.82 6.89 9.22
C SER A 213 25.26 7.20 7.80
N ILE A 214 24.70 6.55 6.78
CA ILE A 214 25.13 6.65 5.38
C ILE A 214 23.92 6.89 4.47
N LEU A 215 23.99 7.97 3.70
CA LEU A 215 23.09 8.25 2.59
C LEU A 215 23.76 7.83 1.27
N SER A 216 23.10 6.94 0.53
CA SER A 216 23.52 6.54 -0.80
C SER A 216 22.83 7.41 -1.84
N ILE A 217 23.61 7.88 -2.81
CA ILE A 217 23.18 8.88 -3.79
C ILE A 217 23.59 8.41 -5.18
N LEU A 218 22.64 8.43 -6.11
CA LEU A 218 22.87 8.23 -7.52
C LEU A 218 22.91 9.58 -8.24
N LEU A 219 24.00 9.80 -8.98
CA LEU A 219 24.28 11.03 -9.70
C LEU A 219 24.44 10.75 -11.19
N HIS A 220 24.26 11.78 -12.01
CA HIS A 220 24.45 11.70 -13.47
C HIS A 220 25.22 12.93 -13.96
N SER A 221 26.23 12.69 -14.81
CA SER A 221 26.96 13.77 -15.48
C SER A 221 26.17 14.32 -16.66
N SER A 222 25.99 15.64 -16.66
CA SER A 222 25.36 16.42 -17.73
C SER A 222 26.40 17.07 -18.67
N ALA A 223 27.64 16.57 -18.71
CA ALA A 223 28.68 17.14 -19.56
C ALA A 223 28.30 17.03 -21.06
N GLN A 224 28.21 18.16 -21.76
CA GLN A 224 27.65 18.26 -23.13
C GLN A 224 28.45 17.54 -24.22
N ASN A 225 29.57 16.86 -23.90
CA ASN A 225 30.48 16.25 -24.88
C ASN A 225 31.06 14.89 -24.44
N VAL A 226 30.58 14.30 -23.34
CA VAL A 226 31.03 12.99 -22.86
C VAL A 226 29.83 12.05 -22.83
N ASP A 227 30.05 10.77 -23.09
CA ASP A 227 29.03 9.74 -22.90
C ASP A 227 28.37 9.92 -21.53
N LYS A 228 27.03 9.96 -21.52
CA LYS A 228 26.25 10.07 -20.30
C LYS A 228 26.70 8.98 -19.32
N GLN A 229 27.19 9.38 -18.16
CA GLN A 229 27.73 8.48 -17.15
C GLN A 229 27.11 8.76 -15.78
N SER A 230 26.70 7.69 -15.11
CA SER A 230 26.22 7.76 -13.73
C SER A 230 27.36 7.56 -12.72
N PHE A 231 27.18 8.13 -11.54
CA PHE A 231 28.10 8.01 -10.42
C PHE A 231 27.32 7.58 -9.18
N PHE A 232 27.95 6.72 -8.39
CA PHE A 232 27.45 6.31 -7.09
C PHE A 232 28.26 7.00 -6.00
N LEU A 233 27.56 7.60 -5.03
CA LEU A 233 28.16 8.32 -3.92
C LEU A 233 27.60 7.80 -2.59
N GLN A 234 28.48 7.49 -1.64
CA GLN A 234 28.10 7.29 -0.24
C GLN A 234 28.51 8.50 0.59
N LEU A 235 27.53 9.16 1.19
CA LEU A 235 27.73 10.30 2.07
C LEU A 235 27.53 9.90 3.52
N THR A 236 28.58 10.00 4.32
CA THR A 236 28.49 9.83 5.78
C THR A 236 27.76 11.02 6.40
N LEU A 237 26.66 10.76 7.09
CA LEU A 237 25.81 11.77 7.71
C LEU A 237 26.50 12.51 8.86
N ASP A 238 27.49 11.88 9.50
CA ASP A 238 28.30 12.51 10.55
C ASP A 238 29.01 13.78 10.08
N ALA A 239 29.42 13.84 8.80
CA ALA A 239 30.06 15.03 8.23
C ALA A 239 29.12 16.25 8.19
N THR A 240 27.81 16.02 8.24
CA THR A 240 26.80 17.08 8.29
C THR A 240 26.50 17.54 9.72
N LYS A 241 26.86 16.73 10.74
CA LYS A 241 26.65 17.07 12.15
C LYS A 241 27.46 18.31 12.50
N GLY A 242 26.77 19.35 12.97
CA GLY A 242 27.36 20.68 13.26
C GLY A 242 27.17 21.73 12.17
N LYS A 243 26.72 21.35 10.97
CA LYS A 243 26.31 22.28 9.90
C LYS A 243 24.79 22.42 9.78
N GLN A 244 24.04 21.71 10.60
CA GLN A 244 22.58 21.72 10.63
C GLN A 244 22.05 22.94 11.38
N SER A 245 20.97 23.53 10.86
CA SER A 245 20.14 24.46 11.60
C SER A 245 19.12 23.69 12.45
N GLN A 246 18.74 24.23 13.61
CA GLN A 246 17.85 23.56 14.56
C GLN A 246 16.61 24.44 14.82
N HIS A 247 15.43 23.83 14.74
CA HIS A 247 14.13 24.50 14.82
C HIS A 247 13.20 23.80 15.80
N LEU A 248 12.50 24.59 16.62
CA LEU A 248 11.45 24.09 17.51
C LEU A 248 10.12 23.96 16.74
N MET A 249 9.42 22.86 17.00
CA MET A 249 8.12 22.50 16.43
C MET A 249 7.02 22.52 17.51
N PRO A 250 5.73 22.73 17.14
CA PRO A 250 5.23 22.94 15.78
C PRO A 250 5.35 24.39 15.34
N ASN A 251 5.86 24.63 14.13
CA ASN A 251 5.86 25.93 13.46
C ASN A 251 5.73 25.70 11.95
N ASN A 252 5.06 26.63 11.25
CA ASN A 252 5.09 26.63 9.79
C ASN A 252 6.41 27.23 9.33
N ILE A 253 7.28 26.41 8.74
CA ILE A 253 8.63 26.81 8.34
C ILE A 253 8.81 26.55 6.85
N ASN A 254 9.33 27.55 6.15
CA ASN A 254 9.90 27.38 4.82
C ASN A 254 11.38 27.03 4.97
N LEU A 255 11.74 25.78 4.68
CA LEU A 255 13.08 25.29 4.95
C LEU A 255 14.15 25.94 4.07
N LEU A 256 13.80 26.41 2.87
CA LEU A 256 14.75 27.08 1.99
C LEU A 256 15.29 28.39 2.56
N ASP A 257 14.52 29.05 3.44
CA ASP A 257 14.89 30.33 4.05
C ASP A 257 15.82 30.14 5.26
N VAL A 258 15.83 28.95 5.86
CA VAL A 258 16.49 28.72 7.16
C VAL A 258 17.56 27.62 7.12
N ALA A 259 17.49 26.69 6.17
CA ALA A 259 18.48 25.63 6.02
C ALA A 259 19.82 26.20 5.56
N VAL A 260 20.89 25.82 6.26
CA VAL A 260 22.25 26.16 5.88
C VAL A 260 22.68 25.29 4.71
N ALA A 261 23.22 25.91 3.67
CA ALA A 261 23.79 25.20 2.53
C ALA A 261 25.18 24.66 2.87
N CYS A 262 25.38 23.37 2.61
CA CYS A 262 26.66 22.70 2.65
C CYS A 262 26.95 22.09 1.29
N HIS A 263 28.17 22.27 0.81
CA HIS A 263 28.64 21.67 -0.44
C HIS A 263 29.00 20.21 -0.19
N VAL A 264 28.42 19.29 -0.96
CA VAL A 264 28.70 17.85 -0.88
C VAL A 264 30.19 17.58 -1.08
N PRO A 265 30.89 18.19 -2.07
CA PRO A 265 32.34 17.97 -2.23
C PRO A 265 33.18 18.35 -1.01
N ASP A 266 32.73 19.31 -0.18
CA ASP A 266 33.40 19.72 1.06
C ASP A 266 33.19 18.72 2.21
N LEU A 267 32.30 17.74 2.03
CA LEU A 267 31.97 16.70 3.01
C LEU A 267 32.60 15.35 2.69
N LEU A 268 33.17 15.18 1.50
CA LEU A 268 33.68 13.89 1.06
C LEU A 268 35.03 13.58 1.67
N GLU A 269 35.13 12.37 2.20
CA GLU A 269 36.39 11.76 2.61
C GLU A 269 36.74 10.65 1.60
N GLY A 270 37.97 10.66 1.09
CA GLY A 270 38.50 9.60 0.20
C GLY A 270 37.77 9.39 -1.14
N ASN A 271 37.82 8.15 -1.66
CA ASN A 271 37.21 7.73 -2.93
C ASN A 271 35.73 7.29 -2.77
N SER A 272 34.93 8.10 -2.09
CA SER A 272 33.49 7.83 -1.83
C SER A 272 32.60 7.98 -3.06
N LEU A 273 33.10 8.65 -4.10
CA LEU A 273 32.45 8.77 -5.42
C LEU A 273 33.03 7.70 -6.37
N LYS A 274 32.18 6.80 -6.86
CA LYS A 274 32.55 5.75 -7.81
C LYS A 274 31.80 5.93 -9.14
N PRO A 275 32.50 5.92 -10.29
CA PRO A 275 31.85 5.90 -11.60
C PRO A 275 31.12 4.56 -11.82
N LEU A 276 29.95 4.61 -12.44
CA LEU A 276 29.19 3.44 -12.88
C LEU A 276 29.35 3.23 -14.38
N GLU A 277 29.11 2.00 -14.83
CA GLU A 277 29.09 1.65 -16.25
C GLU A 277 27.74 2.05 -16.86
N GLY A 278 27.75 3.13 -17.65
CA GLY A 278 26.57 3.64 -18.35
C GLY A 278 25.67 4.56 -17.51
N VAL A 279 24.42 4.70 -17.96
CA VAL A 279 23.41 5.56 -17.34
C VAL A 279 22.45 4.73 -16.50
N CYS A 280 22.30 5.12 -15.24
CA CYS A 280 21.37 4.55 -14.28
C CYS A 280 20.32 5.58 -13.88
N THR A 281 19.10 5.12 -13.64
CA THR A 281 17.94 5.97 -13.30
C THR A 281 17.37 5.70 -11.92
N HIS A 282 17.58 4.52 -11.34
CA HIS A 282 17.04 4.17 -10.03
C HIS A 282 18.10 3.53 -9.15
N LEU A 283 17.95 3.75 -7.85
CA LEU A 283 18.78 3.22 -6.79
C LEU A 283 17.89 2.48 -5.78
N ALA A 284 18.33 1.31 -5.34
CA ALA A 284 17.75 0.63 -4.20
C ALA A 284 18.88 0.13 -3.30
N VAL A 285 18.74 0.30 -2.00
CA VAL A 285 19.81 -0.04 -1.04
C VAL A 285 19.30 -0.94 0.07
N SER A 286 20.20 -1.75 0.60
CA SER A 286 19.92 -2.59 1.77
C SER A 286 21.15 -2.66 2.65
N GLY A 287 21.19 -1.86 3.71
CA GLY A 287 22.26 -1.92 4.72
C GLY A 287 22.32 -3.27 5.45
N SER A 288 21.17 -3.88 5.74
CA SER A 288 21.12 -5.17 6.43
C SER A 288 21.70 -6.33 5.61
N ARG A 289 21.56 -6.27 4.28
CA ARG A 289 22.13 -7.25 3.36
C ARG A 289 23.44 -6.79 2.74
N LYS A 290 23.90 -5.59 3.07
CA LYS A 290 25.13 -4.98 2.57
C LYS A 290 25.20 -4.90 1.05
N VAL A 291 24.07 -4.63 0.41
CA VAL A 291 23.96 -4.58 -1.06
C VAL A 291 23.32 -3.29 -1.53
N VAL A 292 23.73 -2.87 -2.72
CA VAL A 292 23.16 -1.76 -3.47
C VAL A 292 22.79 -2.26 -4.86
N THR A 293 21.66 -1.83 -5.37
CA THR A 293 21.22 -2.12 -6.73
C THR A 293 21.02 -0.81 -7.49
N VAL A 294 21.50 -0.79 -8.72
CA VAL A 294 21.19 0.27 -9.69
C VAL A 294 20.45 -0.30 -10.90
N LEU A 295 19.53 0.49 -11.43
CA LEU A 295 18.77 0.15 -12.64
C LEU A 295 19.22 1.06 -13.79
N SER A 296 19.48 0.48 -14.96
CA SER A 296 19.85 1.25 -16.16
C SER A 296 18.70 2.10 -16.70
N ASP A 297 19.03 3.11 -17.49
CA ASP A 297 18.07 4.07 -18.09
C ASP A 297 16.89 3.39 -18.81
N GLN A 298 17.15 2.31 -19.56
CA GLN A 298 16.10 1.58 -20.27
C GLN A 298 15.29 0.62 -19.38
N CYS A 299 15.54 0.59 -18.07
CA CYS A 299 14.94 -0.33 -17.11
C CYS A 299 15.11 -1.81 -17.49
N ARG A 300 16.23 -2.15 -18.14
CA ARG A 300 16.50 -3.51 -18.67
C ARG A 300 17.68 -4.20 -18.00
N LYS A 301 18.68 -3.46 -17.55
CA LYS A 301 19.87 -4.00 -16.88
C LYS A 301 19.82 -3.54 -15.42
N MET A 302 19.72 -4.51 -14.52
CA MET A 302 19.89 -4.31 -13.09
C MET A 302 21.31 -4.74 -12.73
N THR A 303 22.01 -3.95 -11.94
CA THR A 303 23.37 -4.28 -11.46
C THR A 303 23.38 -4.20 -9.94
N ILE A 304 23.83 -5.28 -9.31
CA ILE A 304 23.90 -5.42 -7.85
C ILE A 304 25.36 -5.33 -7.44
N PHE A 305 25.63 -4.50 -6.44
CA PHE A 305 26.93 -4.31 -5.83
C PHE A 305 26.87 -4.78 -4.37
N GLU A 306 27.84 -5.57 -3.97
CA GLU A 306 28.11 -5.87 -2.56
C GLU A 306 29.01 -4.78 -1.99
N MET A 307 28.61 -4.22 -0.85
CA MET A 307 29.20 -3.01 -0.28
C MET A 307 30.30 -3.29 0.74
N GLU A 308 30.38 -4.52 1.24
CA GLU A 308 31.48 -4.98 2.08
C GLU A 308 32.30 -5.99 1.27
N ILE A 309 33.38 -5.50 0.69
CA ILE A 309 34.39 -6.36 0.08
C ILE A 309 35.46 -6.49 1.16
N GLU A 310 35.69 -7.71 1.67
CA GLU A 310 36.92 -7.99 2.41
C GLU A 310 38.08 -7.67 1.47
N ASP A 311 39.01 -6.82 1.91
CA ASP A 311 40.23 -6.47 1.17
C ASP A 311 41.14 -7.71 1.00
N ASP A 312 40.68 -8.70 0.24
CA ASP A 312 41.54 -9.71 -0.34
C ASP A 312 42.16 -9.06 -1.59
N GLU A 313 43.38 -8.57 -1.40
CA GLU A 313 44.32 -8.23 -2.44
C GLU A 313 44.42 -9.38 -3.46
N ASP A 314 43.58 -9.37 -4.48
CA ASP A 314 43.90 -9.92 -5.79
C ASP A 314 43.02 -9.22 -6.84
N ASP A 315 43.61 -8.21 -7.48
CA ASP A 315 43.21 -7.66 -8.77
C ASP A 315 43.29 -8.74 -9.87
N THR A 316 42.44 -9.77 -9.79
CA THR A 316 42.19 -10.71 -10.87
C THR A 316 40.70 -10.95 -11.00
N GLU A 317 40.13 -10.30 -12.00
CA GLU A 317 38.80 -10.55 -12.56
C GLU A 317 37.63 -10.29 -11.61
N MET A 318 37.20 -9.02 -11.58
CA MET A 318 35.81 -8.65 -11.32
C MET A 318 34.90 -9.66 -12.02
N SER A 319 34.40 -10.63 -11.26
CA SER A 319 33.55 -11.69 -11.76
C SER A 319 32.21 -11.08 -12.14
N GLN A 320 32.17 -10.59 -13.37
CA GLN A 320 30.96 -10.51 -14.17
C GLN A 320 30.29 -11.89 -14.05
N ASN A 321 29.21 -11.98 -13.28
CA ASN A 321 28.00 -12.75 -13.59
C ASN A 321 27.16 -12.95 -12.32
N SER A 322 26.31 -11.97 -12.03
CA SER A 322 24.93 -12.27 -11.66
C SER A 322 24.02 -11.37 -12.50
N LEU A 323 24.16 -11.52 -13.81
CA LEU A 323 23.20 -11.01 -14.78
C LEU A 323 21.96 -11.92 -14.68
N LEU A 324 21.07 -11.66 -13.71
CA LEU A 324 19.73 -12.22 -13.74
C LEU A 324 18.95 -11.49 -14.84
N GLU A 325 19.17 -11.89 -16.08
CA GLU A 325 18.27 -11.59 -17.19
C GLU A 325 16.92 -12.25 -16.90
N ILE A 326 15.95 -11.48 -16.41
CA ILE A 326 14.55 -11.89 -16.41
C ILE A 326 14.06 -11.77 -17.85
N SER A 327 14.48 -12.73 -18.67
CA SER A 327 14.06 -12.85 -20.06
C SER A 327 12.64 -13.39 -20.12
N LYS A 328 11.72 -12.51 -20.54
CA LYS A 328 10.43 -12.75 -21.21
C LYS A 328 10.00 -14.22 -21.38
N GLU A 329 9.40 -14.80 -20.34
CA GLU A 329 8.48 -15.95 -20.45
C GLU A 329 7.22 -15.67 -19.62
N SER A 330 6.44 -14.69 -20.08
CA SER A 330 5.08 -14.43 -19.56
C SER A 330 4.23 -13.77 -20.66
N ALA A 331 4.22 -14.36 -21.86
CA ALA A 331 3.37 -13.88 -22.95
C ALA A 331 2.95 -15.03 -23.89
N THR A 332 2.69 -16.23 -23.36
CA THR A 332 2.01 -17.30 -24.10
C THR A 332 1.14 -18.13 -23.15
N SER A 333 0.01 -17.58 -22.72
CA SER A 333 -1.11 -18.37 -22.17
C SER A 333 -2.42 -17.59 -22.26
N SER A 334 -2.87 -17.32 -23.48
CA SER A 334 -4.28 -17.00 -23.77
C SER A 334 -4.49 -17.00 -25.28
N ASN A 335 -4.70 -18.20 -25.83
CA ASN A 335 -5.53 -18.45 -27.01
C ASN A 335 -5.75 -19.96 -27.11
N GLU A 336 -6.72 -20.44 -26.33
CA GLU A 336 -7.69 -21.46 -26.74
C GLU A 336 -9.07 -21.01 -26.31
#